data_AF-A0A6M3M3G3-F1
#
_entry.id   AF-A0A6M3M3G3-F1
#
_cell.length_a   1.000
_cell.length_b   1.000
_cell.length_c   1.000
_cell.angle_alpha   90.00
_cell.angle_beta   90.00
_cell.angle_gamma   90.00
#
_symmetry.space_group_name_H-M   'P 1'
#
loop_
_entity.id
_entity.type
_entity.pdbx_description
1 polymer ?
#
loop_
_entity_poly.entity_id
_entity_poly.type
_entity_poly.pdbx_seq_one_letter_code
_entity_poly.pdbx_strand_id
1 'polypeptide(L)'
;MKLKIKTNAGSIFVKNYYRGKSRQAVMPSVTRKFADQITALQGMEIIVETRYLWDNQFNTGPIPGISEHGMRITDLEGDESIIEDIIDDVRPSRLKCPECRHYLREMGENEGTCYWCGVSL
;
A
#
# COMPACT_ATOMS: atom_id res chain seq x y z
N MET A 1 -12.18 -2.93 2.27
CA MET A 1 -11.02 -2.16 2.76
C MET A 1 -10.92 -0.84 2.03
N LYS A 2 -10.54 0.20 2.78
CA LYS A 2 -10.17 1.51 2.27
C LYS A 2 -8.80 1.90 2.82
N LEU A 3 -8.11 2.76 2.10
CA LEU A 3 -6.91 3.43 2.59
C LEU A 3 -7.22 4.90 2.81
N LYS A 4 -6.84 5.44 3.96
CA LYS A 4 -6.75 6.88 4.17
C LYS A 4 -5.36 7.33 3.75
N ILE A 5 -5.27 8.23 2.78
CA ILE A 5 -4.00 8.73 2.24
C ILE A 5 -3.58 9.99 3.01
N LYS A 6 -2.30 10.07 3.39
CA LYS A 6 -1.77 11.22 4.12
C LYS A 6 -1.96 12.52 3.33
N THR A 7 -2.20 13.61 4.04
CA THR A 7 -2.38 14.95 3.46
C THR A 7 -1.13 15.50 2.75
N ASN A 8 0.05 14.91 3.00
CA ASN A 8 1.32 15.23 2.36
C ASN A 8 1.90 14.08 1.51
N ALA A 9 1.08 13.12 1.08
CA ALA A 9 1.49 11.93 0.34
C ALA A 9 2.38 12.22 -0.89
N GLY A 10 2.10 13.27 -1.67
CA GLY A 10 2.93 13.64 -2.82
C GLY A 10 4.35 14.03 -2.43
N SER A 11 4.50 14.83 -1.36
CA SER A 11 5.82 15.19 -0.84
C SER A 11 6.60 13.98 -0.33
N ILE A 12 5.91 13.06 0.35
CA ILE A 12 6.50 11.80 0.82
C ILE A 12 6.97 10.95 -0.37
N PHE A 13 6.13 10.79 -1.40
CA PHE A 13 6.49 10.04 -2.61
C PHE A 13 7.73 10.61 -3.30
N VAL A 14 7.78 11.93 -3.49
CA VAL A 14 8.94 12.61 -4.10
C VAL A 14 10.20 12.42 -3.25
N LYS A 15 10.09 12.56 -1.92
CA LYS A 15 11.19 12.32 -0.99
C LYS A 15 11.72 10.89 -1.08
N ASN A 16 10.83 9.89 -1.07
CA ASN A 16 11.21 8.48 -1.22
C ASN A 16 11.90 8.24 -2.58
N TYR A 17 11.37 8.79 -3.68
CA TYR A 17 11.96 8.64 -5.01
C TYR A 17 13.43 9.11 -5.06
N TYR A 18 13.75 10.23 -4.39
CA TYR A 18 15.09 10.81 -4.38
C TYR A 18 16.02 10.25 -3.31
N ARG A 19 15.51 9.43 -2.39
CA ARG A 19 16.33 8.86 -1.31
C ARG A 19 17.47 8.01 -1.90
N GLY A 20 18.69 8.30 -1.48
CA GLY A 20 19.88 7.59 -1.94
C GLY A 20 20.29 7.88 -3.39
N LYS A 21 19.60 8.78 -4.09
CA LYS A 21 19.95 9.18 -5.45
C LYS A 21 20.92 10.35 -5.47
N SER A 22 21.66 10.48 -6.58
CA SER A 22 22.54 11.63 -6.81
C SER A 22 21.74 12.92 -6.96
N ARG A 23 22.41 14.06 -6.73
CA ARG A 23 21.80 15.40 -6.91
C ARG A 23 21.42 15.70 -8.35
N GLN A 24 22.02 14.99 -9.32
CA GLN A 24 21.73 15.10 -10.75
C GLN A 24 20.63 14.16 -11.21
N ALA A 25 20.06 13.33 -10.32
CA ALA A 25 19.01 12.42 -10.68
C ALA A 25 17.79 13.20 -11.19
N VAL A 26 17.29 12.82 -12.37
CA VAL A 26 16.07 13.38 -12.94
C VAL A 26 14.96 12.37 -12.76
N MET A 27 13.79 12.83 -12.34
CA MET A 27 12.58 11.99 -12.29
C MET A 27 12.04 11.77 -13.71
N PRO A 28 11.95 10.51 -14.19
CA PRO A 28 11.36 10.20 -15.48
C PRO A 28 9.92 10.71 -15.59
N SER A 29 9.47 10.98 -16.80
CA SER A 29 8.11 11.50 -17.07
C SER A 29 7.00 10.61 -16.52
N VAL A 30 7.16 9.28 -16.61
CA VAL A 30 6.18 8.32 -16.07
C VAL A 30 6.08 8.41 -14.55
N THR A 31 7.22 8.48 -13.85
CA THR A 31 7.24 8.64 -12.39
C THR A 31 6.67 9.99 -11.96
N ARG A 32 6.90 11.04 -12.76
CA ARG A 32 6.32 12.37 -12.50
C ARG A 32 4.80 12.35 -12.61
N LYS A 33 4.26 11.75 -13.67
CA LYS A 33 2.80 11.56 -13.81
C LYS A 33 2.22 10.80 -12.62
N PHE A 34 2.91 9.76 -12.17
CA PHE A 34 2.49 9.01 -10.99
C PHE A 34 2.56 9.88 -9.72
N ALA A 35 3.60 10.70 -9.55
CA ALA A 35 3.68 11.66 -8.44
C ALA A 35 2.50 12.65 -8.46
N ASP A 36 2.12 13.16 -9.63
CA ASP A 36 0.96 14.07 -9.78
C ASP A 36 -0.33 13.37 -9.36
N GLN A 37 -0.52 12.10 -9.72
CA GLN A 37 -1.66 11.30 -9.26
C GLN A 37 -1.63 11.10 -7.74
N ILE A 38 -0.48 10.79 -7.13
CA ILE A 38 -0.36 10.67 -5.67
C ILE A 38 -0.67 12.01 -4.98
N THR A 39 -0.23 13.14 -5.54
CA THR A 39 -0.58 14.47 -5.04
C THR A 39 -2.08 14.71 -5.08
N ALA A 40 -2.75 14.32 -6.17
CA ALA A 40 -4.21 14.44 -6.27
C ALA A 40 -4.96 13.57 -5.24
N LEU A 41 -4.35 12.48 -4.76
CA LEU A 41 -4.93 11.59 -3.75
C LEU A 41 -4.78 12.09 -2.30
N GLN A 42 -4.03 13.16 -2.05
CA GLN A 42 -3.73 13.62 -0.70
C GLN A 42 -4.99 13.86 0.13
N GLY A 43 -5.06 13.21 1.30
CA GLY A 43 -6.19 13.34 2.23
C GLY A 43 -7.44 12.55 1.85
N MET A 44 -7.44 11.81 0.73
CA MET A 44 -8.60 11.03 0.29
C MET A 44 -8.66 9.67 0.99
N GLU A 45 -9.89 9.16 1.13
CA GLU A 45 -10.14 7.74 1.34
C GLU A 45 -10.35 7.05 -0.01
N ILE A 46 -9.59 6.00 -0.27
CA ILE A 46 -9.67 5.25 -1.54
C ILE A 46 -10.04 3.79 -1.32
N ILE A 47 -10.89 3.27 -2.19
CA ILE A 47 -11.30 1.87 -2.18
C ILE A 47 -10.24 1.01 -2.85
N VAL A 48 -9.92 -0.10 -2.21
CA VAL A 48 -8.91 -1.05 -2.67
C VAL A 48 -9.53 -2.42 -2.90
N GLU A 49 -9.11 -3.07 -3.98
CA GLU A 49 -9.54 -4.42 -4.33
C GLU A 49 -8.78 -5.43 -3.47
N THR A 50 -9.49 -6.21 -2.65
CA THR A 50 -8.86 -7.06 -1.63
C THR A 50 -8.60 -8.51 -2.05
N ARG A 51 -8.97 -8.90 -3.29
CA ARG A 51 -8.88 -10.30 -3.74
C ARG A 51 -7.44 -10.81 -3.89
N TYR A 52 -6.53 -9.95 -4.35
CA TYR A 52 -5.15 -10.34 -4.72
C TYR A 52 -4.09 -9.42 -4.08
N LEU A 53 -4.31 -8.99 -2.84
CA LEU A 53 -3.39 -8.05 -2.17
C LEU A 53 -2.24 -8.76 -1.46
N TRP A 54 -1.02 -8.34 -1.81
CA TRP A 54 0.15 -8.53 -0.97
C TRP A 54 0.11 -7.56 0.22
N ASP A 55 0.92 -7.82 1.25
CA ASP A 55 0.81 -7.09 2.53
C ASP A 55 1.08 -5.59 2.37
N ASN A 56 2.00 -5.25 1.46
CA ASN A 56 2.52 -3.91 1.22
C ASN A 56 2.16 -3.33 -0.15
N GLN A 57 1.25 -3.98 -0.91
CA GLN A 57 0.84 -3.51 -2.23
C GLN A 57 -0.67 -3.56 -2.35
N PHE A 58 -1.25 -2.40 -2.64
CA PHE A 58 -2.68 -2.16 -2.65
C PHE A 58 -3.11 -1.73 -4.04
N ASN A 59 -3.89 -2.56 -4.72
CA ASN A 59 -4.51 -2.19 -5.99
C ASN A 59 -5.82 -1.44 -5.69
N THR A 60 -5.97 -0.25 -6.24
CA THR A 60 -7.20 0.53 -6.14
C THR A 60 -8.11 0.19 -7.31
N GLY A 61 -9.42 0.40 -7.14
CA GLY A 61 -10.30 0.55 -8.30
C GLY A 61 -10.07 1.88 -9.02
N PRO A 62 -10.84 2.17 -10.10
CA PRO A 62 -10.86 3.49 -10.72
C PRO A 62 -11.11 4.60 -9.70
N ILE A 63 -10.39 5.71 -9.85
CA ILE A 63 -10.51 6.92 -9.01
C ILE A 63 -10.92 8.07 -9.93
N PRO A 64 -12.17 8.56 -9.85
CA PRO A 64 -12.67 9.60 -10.73
C PRO A 64 -11.77 10.83 -10.76
N GLY A 65 -11.38 11.27 -11.96
CA GLY A 65 -10.50 12.42 -12.18
C GLY A 65 -9.01 12.19 -11.91
N ILE A 66 -8.59 10.98 -11.47
CA ILE A 66 -7.19 10.69 -11.12
C ILE A 66 -6.66 9.46 -11.89
N SER A 67 -7.40 8.34 -11.89
CA SER A 67 -7.03 7.14 -12.64
C SER A 67 -8.25 6.33 -13.06
N GLU A 68 -8.44 6.16 -14.37
CA GLU A 68 -9.55 5.39 -14.94
C GLU A 68 -9.44 3.88 -14.72
N HIS A 69 -8.22 3.37 -14.52
CA HIS A 69 -7.94 1.94 -14.32
C HIS A 69 -7.50 1.60 -12.90
N GLY A 70 -7.52 2.59 -12.00
CA GLY A 70 -6.96 2.46 -10.68
C GLY A 70 -5.43 2.54 -10.67
N MET A 71 -4.85 2.32 -9.49
CA MET A 71 -3.44 2.54 -9.22
C MET A 71 -2.94 1.48 -8.26
N ARG A 72 -1.62 1.22 -8.29
CA ARG A 72 -0.96 0.42 -7.27
C ARG A 72 -0.30 1.36 -6.26
N ILE A 73 -0.79 1.34 -5.03
CA ILE A 73 -0.21 2.04 -3.90
C ILE A 73 0.70 1.06 -3.15
N THR A 74 1.97 1.43 -2.95
CA THR A 74 2.96 0.57 -2.31
C THR A 74 3.41 1.18 -0.99
N ASP A 75 3.52 0.34 0.04
CA ASP A 75 4.03 0.70 1.37
C ASP A 75 5.27 -0.14 1.70
N LEU A 76 6.36 0.14 0.97
CA LEU A 76 7.56 -0.70 0.99
C LEU A 76 8.38 -0.47 2.26
N GLU A 77 9.02 -1.54 2.74
CA GLU A 77 9.91 -1.45 3.89
C GLU A 77 11.07 -0.48 3.60
N GLY A 78 11.33 0.40 4.56
CA GLY A 78 12.33 1.46 4.45
C GLY A 78 11.79 2.77 3.88
N ASP A 79 10.67 2.77 3.14
CA ASP A 79 9.99 3.99 2.67
C ASP A 79 9.18 4.65 3.77
N GLU A 80 9.08 5.99 3.71
CA GLU A 80 8.07 6.67 4.51
C GLU A 80 6.69 6.38 3.89
N SER A 81 5.78 5.77 4.66
CA SER A 81 4.46 5.40 4.17
C SER A 81 3.62 6.62 3.80
N ILE A 82 2.96 6.56 2.63
CA ILE A 82 1.94 7.52 2.22
C ILE A 82 0.53 7.19 2.73
N ILE A 83 0.37 6.00 3.33
CA ILE A 83 -0.87 5.54 3.93
C ILE A 83 -0.91 6.05 5.38
N GLU A 84 -2.01 6.69 5.74
CA GLU A 84 -2.28 7.15 7.11
C GLU A 84 -2.97 6.04 7.92
N ASP A 85 -3.97 5.39 7.33
CA ASP A 85 -4.75 4.35 7.99
C ASP A 85 -5.31 3.34 6.98
N ILE A 86 -5.55 2.10 7.45
CA ILE A 86 -6.19 1.02 6.70
C ILE A 86 -7.52 0.69 7.38
N ILE A 87 -8.60 1.16 6.76
CA ILE A 87 -9.97 1.04 7.28
C ILE A 87 -10.61 -0.23 6.71
N ASP A 88 -11.30 -1.00 7.55
CA ASP A 88 -11.98 -2.25 7.17
C ASP A 88 -11.03 -3.24 6.45
N ASP A 89 -9.86 -3.50 7.05
CA ASP A 89 -8.83 -4.42 6.55
C ASP A 89 -9.31 -5.88 6.60
N VAL A 90 -10.14 -6.22 5.61
CA VAL A 90 -10.72 -7.55 5.39
C VAL A 90 -10.25 -8.05 4.04
N ARG A 91 -9.56 -9.19 4.05
CA ARG A 91 -9.02 -9.86 2.86
C ARG A 91 -9.61 -11.27 2.80
N PRO A 92 -10.65 -11.53 1.98
CA PRO A 92 -11.43 -12.77 2.05
C PRO A 92 -10.61 -14.05 1.95
N SER A 93 -9.51 -14.01 1.20
CA SER A 93 -8.66 -15.17 0.95
C SER A 93 -7.43 -15.25 1.87
N ARG A 94 -7.32 -14.39 2.89
CA ARG A 94 -6.14 -14.35 3.77
C ARG A 94 -6.53 -14.20 5.24
N LEU A 95 -6.01 -15.09 6.09
CA LEU A 95 -6.15 -15.00 7.54
C LEU A 95 -5.18 -13.97 8.12
N LYS A 96 -5.67 -13.11 9.03
CA LYS A 96 -4.84 -12.13 9.75
C LYS A 96 -4.55 -12.66 11.16
N CYS A 97 -3.28 -12.70 11.56
CA CYS A 97 -2.91 -13.07 12.92
C CYS A 97 -3.45 -12.02 13.91
N PRO A 98 -4.16 -12.42 14.99
CA PRO A 98 -4.66 -11.48 15.99
C PRO A 98 -3.52 -10.80 16.75
N GLU A 99 -2.40 -11.49 16.97
CA GLU A 99 -1.26 -10.98 17.75
C GLU A 99 -0.33 -10.07 16.94
N CYS A 100 0.30 -10.59 15.90
CA CYS A 100 1.29 -9.83 15.13
C CYS A 100 0.69 -9.03 13.96
N ARG A 101 -0.62 -9.17 13.71
CA ARG A 101 -1.37 -8.42 12.69
C ARG A 101 -0.92 -8.64 11.24
N HIS A 102 0.02 -9.55 10.99
CA HIS A 102 0.41 -9.97 9.64
C HIS A 102 -0.64 -10.91 9.01
N TYR A 103 -0.77 -10.83 7.68
CA TYR A 103 -1.57 -11.78 6.91
C TYR A 103 -0.73 -13.01 6.56
N LEU A 104 -1.33 -14.19 6.68
CA LEU A 104 -0.72 -15.44 6.23
C LEU A 104 -0.74 -15.52 4.71
N ARG A 105 0.29 -16.15 4.13
CA ARG A 105 0.40 -16.31 2.67
C ARG A 105 -0.54 -17.41 2.17
N GLU A 106 -0.64 -18.53 2.87
CA GLU A 106 -1.45 -19.70 2.49
C GLU A 106 -1.88 -20.45 3.76
N MET A 107 -3.08 -21.03 3.79
CA MET A 107 -3.45 -22.09 4.74
C MET A 107 -2.81 -23.40 4.25
N GLY A 108 -1.49 -23.48 4.25
CA GLY A 108 -0.75 -24.67 3.84
C GLY A 108 -0.35 -25.49 5.05
N GLU A 109 -0.92 -26.70 5.17
CA GLU A 109 -0.61 -27.91 5.98
C GLU A 109 -0.12 -27.80 7.45
N ASN A 110 0.39 -26.66 7.90
CA ASN A 110 0.70 -26.35 9.29
C ASN A 110 -0.52 -25.69 9.93
N GLU A 111 -1.46 -26.55 10.31
CA GLU A 111 -2.70 -26.22 11.01
C GLU A 111 -2.43 -25.22 12.15
N GLY A 112 -2.91 -24.00 11.97
CA GLY A 112 -3.12 -23.04 13.04
C GLY A 112 -1.85 -22.55 13.72
N THR A 113 -0.74 -22.24 13.02
CA THR A 113 0.37 -21.44 13.61
C THR A 113 0.83 -20.31 12.69
N CYS A 114 0.96 -19.10 13.23
CA CYS A 114 1.44 -17.94 12.49
C CYS A 114 2.94 -18.04 12.21
N TYR A 115 3.34 -18.05 10.93
CA TYR A 115 4.75 -18.08 10.53
C TYR A 115 5.57 -16.88 11.03
N TRP A 116 4.95 -15.73 11.28
CA TRP A 116 5.64 -14.50 11.69
C TRP A 116 5.97 -14.45 13.19
N CYS A 117 5.09 -14.98 14.05
CA CYS A 117 5.25 -14.88 15.50
C CYS A 117 5.14 -16.21 16.26
N GLY A 118 4.84 -17.32 15.58
CA GLY A 118 4.72 -18.65 16.19
C GLY A 118 3.46 -18.87 17.03
N VAL A 119 2.51 -17.93 17.05
CA VAL A 119 1.27 -18.06 17.82
C VAL A 119 0.28 -18.96 17.08
N SER A 120 -0.40 -19.84 17.82
CA SER A 120 -1.46 -20.67 17.24
C SER A 120 -2.71 -19.87 16.90
N LEU A 121 -3.30 -20.11 15.73
CA LEU A 121 -4.36 -19.30 15.09
C LEU A 121 -5.72 -19.97 15.08
#